data_AF-A0A3D0DGY3-F1
#
_entry.id   AF-A0A3D0DGY3-F1
#
_cell.length_a   1.000
_cell.length_b   1.000
_cell.length_c   1.000
_cell.angle_alpha   90.00
_cell.angle_beta   90.00
_cell.angle_gamma   90.00
#
_symmetry.space_group_name_H-M   'P 1'
#
loop_
_entity.id
_entity.type
_entity.pdbx_description
1 polymer ?
#
loop_
_entity_poly.entity_id
_entity_poly.type
_entity_poly.pdbx_seq_one_letter_code
_entity_poly.pdbx_strand_id
1 'polypeptide(L)'
;MRIPKKKELLELQKKYRTDKKIGEVYGVPSRLVTYWRTKKKIAAYSFPKYTEEKIRELWERFGDDARSGEELGISKAGYRQWRRKYQIDNKPLQLRLEQLELALPDSNRRKGSRRETIAQKILAKKSGLKRVDPGEVVSIEPDLAISSANSGQIINHFTQLGADKIWDPSKVIIVLDHQSDNRRNESTPSHKSVREFVKKQKIKHFFDIGQGISHQLIMENGMALPGQLVLSADSQSSAYGGLGVFSTSLTSSELAVVWATGKIWMRVPESIKIVLNGRLPRGVYAKDIMLKLTRDLEIDGAEYRAIELYGNAVSAMSISERFTLTSLSADIGFKSVMAPFDDVVARYLRRIIKAKFTPATADPDTVYCREHEIDINFLTPQAGSLFGNEGVLPIEEIEGKRVEQVVLGCCSNGRIDDLELAAKMLRGRHISHDLRMLVIPGSRKVLSEALEKGFIRTFIDSGCMVLNPSCGSCIDVHDRYLESGERAVTTAGCARAQNAGNHNLEIYQVSPATAVATALEGSIADPRRYIK
;
A
#
# COMPACT_ATOMS: atom_id res chain seq x y z
N MET A 1 81.60 10.45 11.47
CA MET A 1 80.30 10.46 12.19
C MET A 1 79.67 9.07 12.10
N ARG A 2 79.32 8.44 13.23
CA ARG A 2 78.79 7.06 13.26
C ARG A 2 77.30 7.05 12.93
N ILE A 3 76.89 6.31 11.89
CA ILE A 3 75.47 6.17 11.54
C ILE A 3 74.79 5.22 12.55
N PRO A 4 73.74 5.66 13.27
CA PRO A 4 73.07 4.81 14.25
C PRO A 4 72.48 3.54 13.64
N LYS A 5 72.50 2.44 14.41
CA LYS A 5 71.86 1.19 13.99
C LYS A 5 70.34 1.33 14.03
N LYS A 6 69.60 0.46 13.32
CA LYS A 6 68.12 0.54 13.24
C LYS A 6 67.45 0.51 14.62
N LYS A 7 67.93 -0.34 15.53
CA LYS A 7 67.42 -0.48 16.90
C LYS A 7 67.63 0.79 17.73
N GLU A 8 68.81 1.38 17.62
CA GLU A 8 69.19 2.63 18.29
C GLU A 8 68.34 3.81 17.79
N LEU A 9 68.11 3.91 16.47
CA LEU A 9 67.23 4.95 15.92
C LEU A 9 65.78 4.80 16.39
N LEU A 10 65.29 3.56 16.59
CA LEU A 10 63.95 3.30 17.14
C LEU A 10 63.84 3.68 18.62
N GLU A 11 64.87 3.44 19.43
CA GLU A 11 64.91 3.86 20.83
C GLU A 11 64.94 5.38 20.96
N LEU A 12 65.76 6.05 20.14
CA LEU A 12 65.81 7.52 20.07
C LEU A 12 64.47 8.10 19.60
N GLN A 13 63.81 7.46 18.64
CA GLN A 13 62.49 7.86 18.16
C GLN A 13 61.42 7.70 19.25
N LYS A 14 61.46 6.62 20.05
CA LYS A 14 60.57 6.46 21.21
C LYS A 14 60.82 7.54 22.27
N LYS A 15 62.09 7.88 22.54
CA LYS A 15 62.47 8.83 23.59
C LYS A 15 62.21 10.29 23.20
N TYR A 16 62.63 10.71 22.00
CA TYR A 16 62.65 12.12 21.60
C TYR A 16 61.51 12.50 20.64
N ARG A 17 60.79 11.52 20.09
CA ARG A 17 59.54 11.63 19.31
C ARG A 17 59.62 12.40 17.99
N THR A 18 60.58 13.30 17.78
CA THR A 18 60.74 14.08 16.54
C THR A 18 62.16 13.99 15.98
N ASP A 19 62.28 13.93 14.65
CA ASP A 19 63.58 13.87 13.95
C ASP A 19 64.46 15.10 14.27
N LYS A 20 63.85 16.26 14.61
CA LYS A 20 64.57 17.47 15.04
C LYS A 20 65.31 17.28 16.38
N LYS A 21 64.62 16.79 17.42
CA LYS A 21 65.23 16.55 18.74
C LYS A 21 66.27 15.43 18.70
N ILE A 22 66.04 14.40 17.89
CA ILE A 22 67.05 13.35 17.66
C ILE A 22 68.30 13.95 17.02
N GLY A 23 68.12 14.87 16.07
CA GLY A 23 69.21 15.60 15.41
C GLY A 23 70.03 16.43 16.38
N GLU A 24 69.38 17.19 17.27
CA GLU A 24 70.03 17.99 18.33
C GLU A 24 70.90 17.11 19.25
N VAL A 25 70.40 15.96 19.69
CA VAL A 25 71.14 15.02 20.55
C VAL A 25 72.35 14.38 19.84
N TYR A 26 72.24 14.17 18.52
CA TYR A 26 73.32 13.60 17.70
C TYR A 26 74.26 14.65 17.11
N GLY A 27 74.00 15.94 17.33
CA GLY A 27 74.76 17.03 16.69
C GLY A 27 74.63 17.05 15.17
N VAL A 28 73.48 16.66 14.61
CA VAL A 28 73.21 16.60 13.17
C VAL A 28 71.95 17.36 12.75
N PRO A 29 71.88 17.85 11.50
CA PRO A 29 70.65 18.40 10.95
C PRO A 29 69.51 17.37 10.92
N SER A 30 68.29 17.79 11.23
CA SER A 30 67.07 16.95 11.26
C SER A 30 66.83 16.18 9.96
N ARG A 31 67.14 16.79 8.80
CA ARG A 31 67.05 16.15 7.48
C ARG A 31 67.87 14.86 7.36
N LEU A 32 69.02 14.79 8.07
CA LEU A 32 69.88 13.61 8.05
C LEU A 32 69.27 12.48 8.87
N VAL A 33 68.61 12.80 10.00
CA VAL A 33 67.84 11.83 10.78
C VAL A 33 66.67 11.28 9.98
N THR A 34 65.93 12.16 9.28
CA THR A 34 64.84 11.74 8.37
C THR A 34 65.38 10.83 7.26
N TYR A 35 66.52 11.14 6.66
CA TYR A 35 67.17 10.29 5.67
C TYR A 35 67.53 8.91 6.24
N TRP A 36 68.13 8.84 7.42
CA TRP A 36 68.45 7.56 8.08
C TRP A 36 67.20 6.74 8.38
N ARG A 37 66.14 7.40 8.85
CA ARG A 37 64.85 6.80 9.16
C ARG A 37 64.23 6.16 7.91
N THR A 38 64.16 6.90 6.81
CA THR A 38 63.61 6.42 5.53
C THR A 38 64.44 5.27 4.96
N LYS A 39 65.78 5.39 4.94
CA LYS A 39 66.67 4.33 4.43
C LYS A 39 66.54 3.03 5.24
N LYS A 40 66.24 3.11 6.54
CA LYS A 40 66.06 1.95 7.42
C LYS A 40 64.60 1.48 7.53
N LYS A 41 63.70 2.04 6.71
CA LYS A 41 62.25 1.74 6.69
C LYS A 41 61.60 1.89 8.07
N ILE A 42 61.92 2.98 8.77
CA ILE A 42 61.26 3.34 10.03
C ILE A 42 60.21 4.42 9.71
N ALA A 43 58.96 4.25 10.15
CA ALA A 43 57.91 5.24 9.93
C ALA A 43 58.16 6.50 10.78
N ALA A 44 57.62 7.65 10.38
CA ALA A 44 57.66 8.84 11.23
C ALA A 44 56.82 8.59 12.48
N TYR A 45 57.27 9.07 13.64
CA TYR A 45 56.49 8.93 14.86
C TYR A 45 55.32 9.93 14.79
N SER A 46 54.09 9.43 14.68
CA SER A 46 52.87 10.23 14.72
C SER A 46 52.03 9.81 15.92
N PHE A 47 51.50 10.80 16.64
CA PHE A 47 50.45 10.52 17.63
C PHE A 47 49.18 10.10 16.89
N PRO A 48 48.44 9.09 17.40
CA PRO A 48 47.11 8.84 16.88
C PRO A 48 46.24 10.10 17.10
N LYS A 49 45.55 10.53 16.03
CA LYS A 49 44.69 11.73 16.04
C LYS A 49 43.64 11.69 17.15
N TYR A 50 43.17 10.50 17.52
CA TYR A 50 42.23 10.26 18.62
C TYR A 50 42.79 9.18 19.54
N THR A 51 42.75 9.41 20.85
CA THR A 51 43.16 8.42 21.86
C THR A 51 42.16 7.28 21.94
N GLU A 52 42.59 6.13 22.44
CA GLU A 52 41.71 4.97 22.67
C GLU A 52 40.56 5.32 23.63
N GLU A 53 40.87 6.02 24.72
CA GLU A 53 39.89 6.47 25.71
C GLU A 53 38.77 7.29 25.08
N LYS A 54 39.10 8.18 24.14
CA LYS A 54 38.09 9.03 23.50
C LYS A 54 37.15 8.24 22.58
N ILE A 55 37.69 7.27 21.84
CA ILE A 55 36.90 6.36 21.00
C ILE A 55 36.05 5.42 21.87
N ARG A 56 36.58 4.98 23.01
CA ARG A 56 35.84 4.12 23.94
C ARG A 56 34.68 4.86 24.60
N GLU A 57 34.91 6.07 25.09
CA GLU A 57 33.90 6.93 25.73
C GLU A 57 32.72 7.20 24.79
N LEU A 58 33.00 7.59 23.54
CA LEU A 58 31.96 7.87 22.55
C LEU A 58 31.20 6.60 22.15
N TRP A 59 31.91 5.47 22.03
CA TRP A 59 31.28 4.19 21.76
C TRP A 59 30.38 3.73 22.93
N GLU A 60 30.83 3.87 24.18
CA GLU A 60 30.03 3.56 25.37
C GLU A 60 28.80 4.45 25.49
N ARG A 61 28.92 5.73 25.11
CA ARG A 61 27.84 6.71 25.18
C ARG A 61 26.76 6.50 24.11
N PHE A 62 27.16 6.24 22.87
CA PHE A 62 26.22 6.24 21.74
C PHE A 62 25.93 4.85 21.17
N GLY A 63 26.89 3.91 21.26
CA GLY A 63 26.77 2.56 20.70
C GLY A 63 26.56 2.50 19.18
N ASP A 64 26.72 3.61 18.48
CA ASP A 64 26.51 3.76 17.04
C ASP A 64 27.70 4.48 16.38
N ASP A 65 28.24 3.88 15.31
CA ASP A 65 29.42 4.36 14.60
C ASP A 65 29.16 5.70 13.86
N ALA A 66 27.92 6.00 13.48
CA ALA A 66 27.59 7.23 12.76
C ALA A 66 27.52 8.43 13.72
N ARG A 67 26.77 8.30 14.82
CA ARG A 67 26.67 9.34 15.86
C ARG A 67 28.01 9.61 16.53
N SER A 68 28.78 8.56 16.81
CA SER A 68 30.12 8.72 17.39
C SER A 68 31.10 9.38 16.41
N GLY A 69 30.93 9.13 15.11
CA GLY A 69 31.71 9.79 14.06
C GLY A 69 31.39 11.28 13.92
N GLU A 70 30.10 11.63 13.97
CA GLU A 70 29.62 13.01 13.90
C GLU A 70 30.23 13.88 15.01
N GLU A 71 30.29 13.38 16.24
CA GLU A 71 30.91 14.08 17.38
C GLU A 71 32.41 14.35 17.19
N LEU A 72 33.10 13.50 16.42
CA LEU A 72 34.51 13.68 16.07
C LEU A 72 34.72 14.42 14.74
N GLY A 73 33.65 14.84 14.07
CA GLY A 73 33.68 15.45 12.74
C GLY A 73 34.23 14.52 11.66
N ILE A 74 34.02 13.21 11.79
CA ILE A 74 34.48 12.20 10.82
C ILE A 74 33.33 11.32 10.34
N SER A 75 33.49 10.69 9.18
CA SER A 75 32.48 9.78 8.65
C SER A 75 32.31 8.53 9.53
N LYS A 76 31.14 7.90 9.45
CA LYS A 76 30.84 6.58 10.06
C LYS A 76 31.94 5.55 9.80
N ALA A 77 32.41 5.48 8.56
CA ALA A 77 33.49 4.57 8.18
C ALA A 77 34.82 4.93 8.85
N GLY A 78 35.12 6.23 8.97
CA GLY A 78 36.31 6.73 9.67
C GLY A 78 36.29 6.37 11.15
N TYR A 79 35.16 6.56 11.84
CA TYR A 79 35.02 6.17 13.24
C TYR A 79 35.17 4.66 13.44
N ARG A 80 34.49 3.86 12.60
CA ARG A 80 34.59 2.39 12.62
C ARG A 80 36.03 1.89 12.44
N GLN A 81 36.83 2.58 11.63
CA GLN A 81 38.23 2.24 11.42
C GLN A 81 39.07 2.47 12.69
N TRP A 82 38.82 3.55 13.43
CA TRP A 82 39.44 3.80 14.73
C TRP A 82 38.99 2.79 15.79
N ARG A 83 37.71 2.45 15.81
CA ARG A 83 37.14 1.44 16.72
C ARG A 83 37.79 0.07 16.54
N ARG A 84 37.95 -0.38 15.29
CA ARG A 84 38.67 -1.61 14.94
C ARG A 84 40.15 -1.54 15.31
N LYS A 85 40.80 -0.40 15.08
CA LYS A 85 42.22 -0.21 15.42
C LYS A 85 42.49 -0.43 16.91
N TYR A 86 41.54 -0.03 17.78
CA TYR A 86 41.62 -0.21 19.23
C TYR A 86 40.88 -1.45 19.76
N GLN A 87 40.39 -2.33 18.87
CA GLN A 87 39.71 -3.58 19.24
C GLN A 87 38.47 -3.39 20.14
N ILE A 88 37.69 -2.32 19.90
CA ILE A 88 36.47 -2.01 20.65
C ILE A 88 35.24 -2.57 19.91
N ASP A 89 35.12 -3.90 19.88
CA ASP A 89 34.05 -4.58 19.13
C ASP A 89 32.80 -4.87 19.97
N ASN A 90 32.98 -4.86 21.28
CA ASN A 90 31.97 -5.11 22.29
C ASN A 90 30.87 -4.04 22.28
N LYS A 91 29.59 -4.44 22.14
CA LYS A 91 28.47 -3.50 22.36
C LYS A 91 28.52 -2.91 23.79
N PRO A 92 28.19 -1.62 23.98
CA PRO A 92 28.07 -0.99 25.29
C PRO A 92 27.15 -1.77 26.23
N LEU A 93 27.44 -1.71 27.53
CA LEU A 93 26.72 -2.47 28.56
C LEU A 93 25.21 -2.12 28.60
N GLN A 94 24.86 -0.87 28.35
CA GLN A 94 23.48 -0.38 28.28
C GLN A 94 22.68 -1.04 27.14
N LEU A 95 23.29 -1.20 25.96
CA LEU A 95 22.66 -1.88 24.82
C LEU A 95 22.61 -3.41 25.01
N ARG A 96 23.52 -3.99 25.81
CA ARG A 96 23.43 -5.41 26.20
C ARG A 96 22.33 -5.66 27.22
N LEU A 97 22.14 -4.74 28.18
CA LEU A 97 21.05 -4.79 29.15
C LEU A 97 19.70 -4.66 28.47
N GLU A 98 19.54 -3.73 27.52
CA GLU A 98 18.32 -3.65 26.68
C GLU A 98 18.07 -4.94 25.87
N GLN A 99 19.12 -5.56 25.31
CA GLN A 99 18.99 -6.84 24.60
C GLN A 99 18.65 -8.01 25.53
N LEU A 100 19.14 -8.00 26.78
CA LEU A 100 18.83 -9.02 27.79
C LEU A 100 17.43 -8.84 28.38
N GLU A 101 16.97 -7.60 28.56
CA GLU A 101 15.57 -7.28 28.90
C GLU A 101 14.59 -7.66 27.79
N LEU A 102 15.04 -7.72 26.52
CA LEU A 102 14.27 -8.24 25.39
C LEU A 102 14.19 -9.78 25.37
N ALA A 103 15.11 -10.48 26.04
CA ALA A 103 15.26 -11.93 25.97
C ALA A 103 14.61 -12.69 27.14
N LEU A 104 14.12 -12.00 28.17
CA LEU A 104 13.35 -12.61 29.26
C LEU A 104 11.85 -12.62 28.90
N PRO A 105 11.16 -13.77 28.92
CA PRO A 105 9.72 -13.82 28.82
C PRO A 105 9.11 -13.37 30.15
N ASP A 106 8.99 -12.06 30.35
CA ASP A 106 8.56 -11.48 31.62
C ASP A 106 7.03 -11.34 31.67
N SER A 107 6.40 -12.23 32.43
CA SER A 107 4.95 -12.40 32.58
C SER A 107 4.25 -11.31 33.41
N ASN A 108 4.86 -10.13 33.59
CA ASN A 108 4.29 -9.08 34.45
C ASN A 108 4.70 -7.63 34.11
N ARG A 109 4.74 -7.25 32.83
CA ARG A 109 4.82 -5.81 32.47
C ARG A 109 3.50 -5.09 32.79
N ARG A 110 3.60 -4.18 33.77
CA ARG A 110 2.57 -3.28 34.31
C ARG A 110 1.67 -2.64 33.23
N LYS A 111 0.36 -2.63 33.53
CA LYS A 111 -0.75 -1.97 32.80
C LYS A 111 -0.61 -0.43 32.75
N GLY A 112 0.30 0.08 31.92
CA GLY A 112 0.42 1.51 31.59
C GLY A 112 0.61 1.71 30.08
N SER A 113 -0.40 2.27 29.42
CA SER A 113 -0.47 2.73 28.02
C SER A 113 0.30 1.90 26.98
N ARG A 114 -0.31 0.80 26.51
CA ARG A 114 0.05 0.20 25.23
C ARG A 114 -0.57 1.04 24.11
N ARG A 115 0.30 1.64 23.31
CA ARG A 115 0.02 2.50 22.16
C ARG A 115 -0.80 1.76 21.09
N GLU A 116 -1.77 2.42 20.47
CA GLU A 116 -2.77 1.79 19.63
C GLU A 116 -2.58 2.08 18.14
N THR A 117 -2.89 1.09 17.30
CA THR A 117 -2.97 1.21 15.85
C THR A 117 -4.23 1.97 15.42
N ILE A 118 -4.34 2.36 14.15
CA ILE A 118 -5.56 2.98 13.60
C ILE A 118 -6.74 2.02 13.77
N ALA A 119 -6.53 0.74 13.48
CA ALA A 119 -7.55 -0.31 13.63
C ALA A 119 -8.06 -0.40 15.08
N GLN A 120 -7.16 -0.48 16.06
CA GLN A 120 -7.53 -0.56 17.47
C GLN A 120 -8.33 0.67 17.92
N LYS A 121 -7.87 1.88 17.56
CA LYS A 121 -8.58 3.11 17.93
C LYS A 121 -9.98 3.19 17.33
N ILE A 122 -10.14 2.80 16.07
CA ILE A 122 -11.46 2.76 15.44
C ILE A 122 -12.34 1.72 16.14
N LEU A 123 -11.87 0.49 16.33
CA LEU A 123 -12.67 -0.57 16.94
C LEU A 123 -12.99 -0.30 18.43
N ALA A 124 -12.08 0.29 19.19
CA ALA A 124 -12.34 0.74 20.56
C ALA A 124 -13.48 1.78 20.59
N LYS A 125 -13.38 2.81 19.74
CA LYS A 125 -14.42 3.84 19.62
C LYS A 125 -15.77 3.24 19.23
N LYS A 126 -15.81 2.28 18.31
CA LYS A 126 -17.06 1.66 17.81
C LYS A 126 -17.65 0.60 18.73
N SER A 127 -16.87 0.10 19.68
CA SER A 127 -17.35 -0.77 20.76
C SER A 127 -17.73 0.00 22.03
N GLY A 128 -17.55 1.34 22.05
CA GLY A 128 -17.75 2.16 23.25
C GLY A 128 -16.70 1.92 24.34
N LEU A 129 -15.59 1.25 23.99
CA LEU A 129 -14.49 0.96 24.89
C LEU A 129 -13.42 2.06 24.78
N LYS A 130 -12.67 2.25 25.87
CA LYS A 130 -11.53 3.19 25.86
C LYS A 130 -10.33 2.64 25.09
N ARG A 131 -10.23 1.32 24.98
CA ARG A 131 -9.08 0.59 24.42
C ARG A 131 -9.50 -0.84 24.09
N VAL A 132 -8.85 -1.43 23.11
CA VAL A 132 -8.99 -2.86 22.75
C VAL A 132 -7.64 -3.50 22.48
N ASP A 133 -7.51 -4.78 22.78
CA ASP A 133 -6.29 -5.55 22.51
C ASP A 133 -6.50 -6.49 21.30
N PRO A 134 -5.48 -6.73 20.45
CA PRO A 134 -5.61 -7.66 19.35
C PRO A 134 -6.01 -9.06 19.82
N GLY A 135 -6.90 -9.71 19.06
CA GLY A 135 -7.48 -11.00 19.43
C GLY A 135 -8.74 -10.91 20.30
N GLU A 136 -9.01 -9.78 20.94
CA GLU A 136 -10.26 -9.54 21.68
C GLU A 136 -11.47 -9.57 20.73
N VAL A 137 -12.57 -10.18 21.15
CA VAL A 137 -13.84 -10.15 20.40
C VAL A 137 -14.73 -9.07 21.01
N VAL A 138 -15.00 -8.03 20.21
CA VAL A 138 -15.78 -6.87 20.65
C VAL A 138 -17.08 -6.77 19.86
N SER A 139 -18.15 -6.30 20.52
CA SER A 139 -19.39 -5.93 19.83
C SER A 139 -19.25 -4.50 19.32
N ILE A 140 -19.39 -4.31 18.01
CA ILE A 140 -19.22 -3.01 17.35
C ILE A 140 -20.49 -2.59 16.63
N GLU A 141 -20.75 -1.28 16.65
CA GLU A 141 -21.74 -0.63 15.81
C GLU A 141 -21.00 0.11 14.66
N PRO A 142 -21.31 -0.19 13.38
CA PRO A 142 -20.68 0.49 12.26
C PRO A 142 -21.23 1.90 12.05
N ASP A 143 -20.46 2.74 11.37
CA ASP A 143 -20.97 4.02 10.86
C ASP A 143 -21.85 3.81 9.64
N LEU A 144 -21.46 2.89 8.76
CA LEU A 144 -22.20 2.54 7.54
C LEU A 144 -22.23 1.03 7.30
N ALA A 145 -23.38 0.56 6.82
CA ALA A 145 -23.56 -0.79 6.27
C ALA A 145 -23.97 -0.68 4.79
N ILE A 146 -23.15 -1.22 3.89
CA ILE A 146 -23.31 -1.03 2.44
C ILE A 146 -23.59 -2.37 1.77
N SER A 147 -24.68 -2.45 1.00
CA SER A 147 -24.95 -3.58 0.10
C SER A 147 -24.88 -3.19 -1.37
N SER A 148 -24.38 -4.11 -2.20
CA SER A 148 -24.31 -3.99 -3.65
C SER A 148 -24.97 -5.21 -4.32
N ALA A 149 -24.17 -6.13 -4.87
CA ALA A 149 -24.57 -7.27 -5.70
C ALA A 149 -25.59 -8.22 -5.07
N ASN A 150 -25.49 -8.42 -3.76
CA ASN A 150 -26.20 -9.42 -2.97
C ASN A 150 -27.37 -8.84 -2.16
N SER A 151 -27.80 -7.61 -2.47
CA SER A 151 -28.83 -6.88 -1.71
C SER A 151 -30.09 -7.70 -1.44
N GLY A 152 -30.61 -8.45 -2.42
CA GLY A 152 -31.81 -9.27 -2.16
C GLY A 152 -31.57 -10.57 -1.40
N GLN A 153 -30.36 -11.16 -1.43
CA GLN A 153 -30.02 -12.25 -0.51
C GLN A 153 -30.01 -11.76 0.94
N ILE A 154 -29.46 -10.56 1.16
CA ILE A 154 -29.46 -9.90 2.47
C ILE A 154 -30.89 -9.63 2.93
N ILE A 155 -31.77 -9.13 2.05
CA ILE A 155 -33.21 -8.93 2.35
C ILE A 155 -33.88 -10.25 2.75
N ASN A 156 -33.58 -11.35 2.06
CA ASN A 156 -34.13 -12.66 2.37
C ASN A 156 -33.69 -13.13 3.77
N HIS A 157 -32.39 -13.05 4.08
CA HIS A 157 -31.88 -13.39 5.41
C HIS A 157 -32.46 -12.48 6.50
N PHE A 158 -32.55 -11.17 6.25
CA PHE A 158 -33.15 -10.21 7.16
C PHE A 158 -34.61 -10.56 7.48
N THR A 159 -35.37 -11.00 6.47
CA THR A 159 -36.76 -11.45 6.64
C THR A 159 -36.82 -12.77 7.41
N GLN A 160 -35.92 -13.72 7.15
CA GLN A 160 -35.82 -15.00 7.86
C GLN A 160 -35.46 -14.84 9.34
N LEU A 161 -34.69 -13.80 9.70
CA LEU A 161 -34.41 -13.44 11.09
C LEU A 161 -35.66 -12.94 11.85
N GLY A 162 -36.78 -12.68 11.15
CA GLY A 162 -38.00 -12.15 11.75
C GLY A 162 -37.90 -10.66 12.12
N ALA A 163 -36.94 -9.93 11.56
CA ALA A 163 -36.78 -8.51 11.80
C ALA A 163 -37.75 -7.68 10.94
N ASP A 164 -38.52 -6.79 11.57
CA ASP A 164 -39.48 -5.94 10.87
C ASP A 164 -38.86 -4.65 10.30
N LYS A 165 -37.88 -4.08 11.03
CA LYS A 165 -37.28 -2.77 10.73
C LYS A 165 -35.76 -2.84 10.77
N ILE A 166 -35.13 -2.12 9.84
CA ILE A 166 -33.69 -1.86 9.90
C ILE A 166 -33.38 -1.02 11.14
N TRP A 167 -32.27 -1.32 11.81
CA TRP A 167 -31.86 -0.63 13.04
C TRP A 167 -31.72 0.90 12.85
N ASP A 168 -31.10 1.33 11.76
CA ASP A 168 -30.93 2.72 11.37
C ASP A 168 -30.89 2.88 9.84
N PRO A 169 -32.01 3.27 9.20
CA PRO A 169 -32.08 3.49 7.75
C PRO A 169 -31.17 4.61 7.22
N SER A 170 -30.62 5.47 8.10
CA SER A 170 -29.67 6.53 7.70
C SER A 170 -28.23 6.03 7.59
N LYS A 171 -27.91 4.88 8.18
CA LYS A 171 -26.59 4.24 8.12
C LYS A 171 -26.51 3.10 7.09
N VAL A 172 -27.64 2.71 6.51
CA VAL A 172 -27.69 1.70 5.45
C VAL A 172 -27.65 2.36 4.08
N ILE A 173 -26.76 1.85 3.23
CA ILE A 173 -26.65 2.28 1.83
C ILE A 173 -26.84 1.07 0.93
N ILE A 174 -27.73 1.20 -0.05
CA ILE A 174 -28.01 0.16 -1.03
C ILE A 174 -27.66 0.70 -2.42
N VAL A 175 -26.80 -0.01 -3.15
CA VAL A 175 -26.36 0.35 -4.51
C VAL A 175 -26.72 -0.77 -5.48
N LEU A 176 -27.34 -0.44 -6.61
CA LEU A 176 -27.62 -1.37 -7.71
C LEU A 176 -26.64 -1.16 -8.87
N ASP A 177 -25.46 -1.76 -8.78
CA ASP A 177 -24.36 -1.58 -9.75
C ASP A 177 -23.83 -2.88 -10.38
N HIS A 178 -24.11 -4.06 -9.82
CA HIS A 178 -23.58 -5.33 -10.33
C HIS A 178 -24.43 -5.98 -11.42
N GLN A 179 -25.70 -5.60 -11.55
CA GLN A 179 -26.65 -6.19 -12.49
C GLN A 179 -27.29 -5.11 -13.36
N SER A 180 -26.46 -4.27 -13.98
CA SER A 180 -26.94 -3.19 -14.85
C SER A 180 -27.74 -3.69 -16.05
N ASP A 181 -27.46 -4.91 -16.49
CA ASP A 181 -28.13 -5.58 -17.59
C ASP A 181 -28.92 -6.74 -17.01
N ASN A 182 -30.25 -6.67 -17.11
CA ASN A 182 -31.25 -7.46 -16.41
C ASN A 182 -31.26 -8.98 -16.77
N ARG A 183 -30.11 -9.67 -16.69
CA ARG A 183 -30.02 -11.13 -16.84
C ARG A 183 -30.71 -11.78 -15.64
N ARG A 184 -31.89 -12.35 -15.88
CA ARG A 184 -32.60 -13.18 -14.90
C ARG A 184 -31.85 -14.51 -14.75
N ASN A 185 -31.19 -14.70 -13.62
CA ASN A 185 -30.90 -16.04 -13.09
C ASN A 185 -31.91 -16.31 -11.96
N GLU A 186 -32.34 -17.55 -11.74
CA GLU A 186 -33.33 -17.91 -10.70
C GLU A 186 -32.93 -17.43 -9.29
N SER A 187 -31.63 -17.27 -9.04
CA SER A 187 -31.07 -16.79 -7.77
C SER A 187 -30.95 -15.25 -7.67
N THR A 188 -31.36 -14.51 -8.70
CA THR A 188 -31.24 -13.05 -8.76
C THR A 188 -32.49 -12.36 -8.21
N PRO A 189 -32.37 -11.59 -7.11
CA PRO A 189 -33.50 -10.82 -6.60
C PRO A 189 -33.88 -9.73 -7.60
N SER A 190 -35.16 -9.61 -7.89
CA SER A 190 -35.66 -8.55 -8.77
C SER A 190 -35.28 -7.19 -8.20
N HIS A 191 -34.68 -6.30 -9.01
CA HIS A 191 -34.49 -4.90 -8.61
C HIS A 191 -35.79 -4.26 -8.08
N LYS A 192 -36.96 -4.76 -8.50
CA LYS A 192 -38.26 -4.38 -7.95
C LYS A 192 -38.35 -4.65 -6.44
N SER A 193 -37.99 -5.85 -5.97
CA SER A 193 -38.09 -6.20 -4.54
C SER A 193 -37.14 -5.38 -3.69
N VAL A 194 -35.93 -5.09 -4.19
CA VAL A 194 -34.97 -4.20 -3.51
C VAL A 194 -35.55 -2.79 -3.41
N ARG A 195 -36.11 -2.23 -4.49
CA ARG A 195 -36.75 -0.90 -4.47
C ARG A 195 -37.96 -0.85 -3.54
N GLU A 196 -38.77 -1.89 -3.50
CA GLU A 196 -39.90 -2.01 -2.57
C GLU A 196 -39.44 -2.05 -1.11
N PHE A 197 -38.38 -2.81 -0.83
CA PHE A 197 -37.77 -2.87 0.49
C PHE A 197 -37.19 -1.52 0.92
N VAL A 198 -36.45 -0.83 0.05
CA VAL A 198 -35.93 0.53 0.28
C VAL A 198 -37.06 1.49 0.66
N LYS A 199 -38.17 1.46 -0.08
CA LYS A 199 -39.36 2.27 0.21
C LYS A 199 -39.99 1.89 1.56
N LYS A 200 -40.17 0.60 1.82
CA LYS A 200 -40.76 0.08 3.08
C LYS A 200 -39.94 0.48 4.30
N GLN A 201 -38.61 0.36 4.21
CA GLN A 201 -37.68 0.66 5.30
C GLN A 201 -37.27 2.14 5.38
N LYS A 202 -37.71 2.97 4.43
CA LYS A 202 -37.40 4.41 4.33
C LYS A 202 -35.90 4.69 4.28
N ILE A 203 -35.15 3.86 3.55
CA ILE A 203 -33.72 4.03 3.35
C ILE A 203 -33.49 5.26 2.46
N LYS A 204 -32.74 6.24 2.95
CA LYS A 204 -32.47 7.49 2.22
C LYS A 204 -31.36 7.33 1.19
N HIS A 205 -30.35 6.53 1.50
CA HIS A 205 -29.16 6.36 0.68
C HIS A 205 -29.34 5.14 -0.24
N PHE A 206 -30.10 5.34 -1.31
CA PHE A 206 -30.30 4.36 -2.36
C PHE A 206 -29.78 4.88 -3.70
N PHE A 207 -28.87 4.13 -4.31
CA PHE A 207 -28.32 4.42 -5.62
C PHE A 207 -28.81 3.39 -6.62
N ASP A 208 -29.66 3.85 -7.54
CA ASP A 208 -30.21 3.01 -8.61
C ASP A 208 -29.20 2.77 -9.74
N ILE A 209 -29.57 1.88 -10.64
CA ILE A 209 -28.83 1.45 -11.83
C ILE A 209 -28.32 2.64 -12.66
N GLY A 210 -27.09 2.51 -13.16
CA GLY A 210 -26.46 3.51 -14.03
C GLY A 210 -26.05 4.81 -13.33
N GLN A 211 -26.03 4.84 -11.99
CA GLN A 211 -25.41 5.94 -11.24
C GLN A 211 -23.90 5.76 -11.10
N GLY A 212 -23.43 4.53 -10.91
CA GLY A 212 -22.01 4.22 -10.79
C GLY A 212 -21.75 3.03 -9.89
N ILE A 213 -20.47 2.76 -9.69
CA ILE A 213 -19.99 1.64 -8.88
C ILE A 213 -20.04 2.03 -7.40
N SER A 214 -20.42 1.09 -6.53
CA SER A 214 -20.64 1.31 -5.10
C SER A 214 -19.51 2.11 -4.43
N HIS A 215 -18.27 1.64 -4.54
CA HIS A 215 -17.11 2.29 -3.91
C HIS A 215 -16.83 3.69 -4.44
N GLN A 216 -17.06 3.90 -5.73
CA GLN A 216 -16.90 5.21 -6.35
C GLN A 216 -18.00 6.17 -5.87
N LEU A 217 -19.25 5.73 -5.81
CA LEU A 217 -20.39 6.54 -5.36
C LEU A 217 -20.24 6.96 -3.89
N ILE A 218 -19.85 6.05 -3.01
CA ILE A 218 -19.68 6.34 -1.58
C ILE A 218 -18.55 7.36 -1.36
N MET A 219 -17.46 7.23 -2.09
CA MET A 219 -16.32 8.15 -2.02
C MET A 219 -16.69 9.53 -2.57
N GLU A 220 -17.25 9.61 -3.78
CA GLU A 220 -17.49 10.90 -4.44
C GLU A 220 -18.63 11.71 -3.82
N ASN A 221 -19.55 11.05 -3.11
CA ASN A 221 -20.60 11.69 -2.31
C ASN A 221 -20.17 11.97 -0.86
N GLY A 222 -18.93 11.64 -0.48
CA GLY A 222 -18.37 11.94 0.83
C GLY A 222 -19.09 11.23 1.99
N MET A 223 -19.55 10.00 1.75
CA MET A 223 -20.31 9.24 2.74
C MET A 223 -19.41 8.52 3.74
N ALA A 224 -18.30 7.92 3.27
CA ALA A 224 -17.30 7.29 4.14
C ALA A 224 -16.22 8.30 4.55
N LEU A 225 -16.00 8.45 5.85
CA LEU A 225 -15.15 9.49 6.43
C LEU A 225 -14.00 8.91 7.29
N PRO A 226 -12.84 9.58 7.35
CA PRO A 226 -11.69 9.12 8.14
C PRO A 226 -12.07 8.81 9.60
N GLY A 227 -11.57 7.68 10.12
CA GLY A 227 -11.88 7.22 11.48
C GLY A 227 -13.24 6.54 11.65
N GLN A 228 -13.97 6.30 10.56
CA GLN A 228 -15.19 5.49 10.57
C GLN A 228 -14.92 4.00 10.35
N LEU A 229 -15.91 3.20 10.73
CA LEU A 229 -16.02 1.78 10.43
C LEU A 229 -17.13 1.56 9.40
N VAL A 230 -16.77 0.98 8.25
CA VAL A 230 -17.68 0.69 7.15
C VAL A 230 -17.72 -0.81 6.89
N LEU A 231 -18.89 -1.41 7.07
CA LEU A 231 -19.13 -2.82 6.79
C LEU A 231 -19.84 -2.94 5.44
N SER A 232 -19.33 -3.78 4.55
CA SER A 232 -19.91 -3.94 3.22
C SER A 232 -20.09 -5.39 2.86
N ALA A 233 -21.08 -5.68 2.02
CA ALA A 233 -21.26 -7.00 1.42
C ALA A 233 -20.34 -7.23 0.19
N ASP A 234 -19.48 -6.27 -0.10
CA ASP A 234 -18.59 -6.22 -1.25
C ASP A 234 -17.13 -6.30 -0.80
N SER A 235 -16.35 -7.17 -1.45
CA SER A 235 -14.95 -7.43 -1.11
C SER A 235 -14.03 -6.25 -1.39
N GLN A 236 -14.38 -5.40 -2.37
CA GLN A 236 -13.57 -4.25 -2.78
C GLN A 236 -13.81 -3.01 -1.89
N SER A 237 -14.61 -3.13 -0.83
CA SER A 237 -14.91 -2.06 0.14
C SER A 237 -13.69 -1.54 0.90
N SER A 238 -12.61 -2.31 0.95
CA SER A 238 -11.33 -1.85 1.50
C SER A 238 -10.72 -0.66 0.78
N ALA A 239 -11.17 -0.35 -0.44
CA ALA A 239 -10.78 0.87 -1.15
C ALA A 239 -11.07 2.14 -0.33
N TYR A 240 -12.06 2.14 0.57
CA TYR A 240 -12.31 3.27 1.49
C TYR A 240 -11.15 3.54 2.44
N GLY A 241 -10.29 2.55 2.66
CA GLY A 241 -9.06 2.67 3.41
C GLY A 241 -8.11 3.75 2.88
N GLY A 242 -8.22 4.12 1.60
CA GLY A 242 -7.49 5.25 1.04
C GLY A 242 -7.84 6.60 1.70
N LEU A 243 -8.94 6.68 2.44
CA LEU A 243 -9.37 7.83 3.25
C LEU A 243 -9.06 7.67 4.75
N GLY A 244 -8.41 6.59 5.18
CA GLY A 244 -8.27 6.24 6.60
C GLY A 244 -9.56 5.75 7.24
N VAL A 245 -10.41 5.09 6.45
CA VAL A 245 -11.62 4.39 6.90
C VAL A 245 -11.26 2.94 7.18
N PHE A 246 -11.65 2.40 8.34
CA PHE A 246 -11.59 0.95 8.52
C PHE A 246 -12.78 0.32 7.79
N SER A 247 -12.52 -0.37 6.69
CA SER A 247 -13.56 -1.11 5.97
C SER A 247 -13.23 -2.58 5.85
N THR A 248 -14.26 -3.41 5.98
CA THR A 248 -14.18 -4.87 5.82
C THR A 248 -15.44 -5.38 5.14
N SER A 249 -15.26 -6.44 4.35
CA SER A 249 -16.35 -7.21 3.80
C SER A 249 -16.99 -8.13 4.85
N LEU A 250 -18.28 -8.39 4.68
CA LEU A 250 -19.10 -9.35 5.42
C LEU A 250 -19.87 -10.22 4.43
N THR A 251 -20.28 -11.40 4.90
CA THR A 251 -21.23 -12.25 4.19
C THR A 251 -22.64 -11.65 4.19
N SER A 252 -23.50 -12.11 3.26
CA SER A 252 -24.90 -11.65 3.16
C SER A 252 -25.70 -11.87 4.47
N SER A 253 -25.42 -12.96 5.19
CA SER A 253 -26.06 -13.28 6.47
C SER A 253 -25.58 -12.38 7.61
N GLU A 254 -24.27 -12.13 7.71
CA GLU A 254 -23.71 -11.20 8.69
C GLU A 254 -24.24 -9.78 8.49
N LEU A 255 -24.31 -9.29 7.25
CA LEU A 255 -24.85 -7.97 6.98
C LEU A 255 -26.35 -7.89 7.28
N ALA A 256 -27.11 -8.97 7.10
CA ALA A 256 -28.51 -9.04 7.52
C ALA A 256 -28.66 -8.92 9.06
N VAL A 257 -27.75 -9.52 9.83
CA VAL A 257 -27.69 -9.36 11.29
C VAL A 257 -27.38 -7.91 11.67
N VAL A 258 -26.45 -7.26 10.97
CA VAL A 258 -26.17 -5.83 11.16
C VAL A 258 -27.41 -4.99 10.83
N TRP A 259 -28.13 -5.30 9.74
CA TRP A 259 -29.38 -4.61 9.39
C TRP A 259 -30.45 -4.76 10.49
N ALA A 260 -30.55 -5.94 11.10
CA ALA A 260 -31.54 -6.20 12.15
C ALA A 260 -31.17 -5.58 13.51
N THR A 261 -29.90 -5.60 13.88
CA THR A 261 -29.47 -5.30 15.27
C THR A 261 -28.62 -4.05 15.40
N GLY A 262 -28.04 -3.56 14.30
CA GLY A 262 -27.03 -2.51 14.27
C GLY A 262 -25.66 -2.94 14.79
N LYS A 263 -25.46 -4.20 15.15
CA LYS A 263 -24.24 -4.67 15.80
C LYS A 263 -23.71 -5.96 15.17
N ILE A 264 -22.41 -6.15 15.33
CA ILE A 264 -21.74 -7.42 15.00
C ILE A 264 -20.61 -7.66 15.98
N TRP A 265 -20.25 -8.91 16.21
CA TRP A 265 -19.03 -9.26 16.91
C TRP A 265 -17.86 -9.30 15.94
N MET A 266 -16.76 -8.67 16.31
CA MET A 266 -15.54 -8.67 15.50
C MET A 266 -14.34 -8.94 16.39
N ARG A 267 -13.47 -9.84 15.93
CA ARG A 267 -12.15 -10.02 16.53
C ARG A 267 -11.26 -8.86 16.09
N VAL A 268 -10.65 -8.17 17.04
CA VAL A 268 -9.70 -7.08 16.78
C VAL A 268 -8.48 -7.66 16.05
N PRO A 269 -8.17 -7.22 14.82
CA PRO A 269 -7.03 -7.74 14.08
C PRO A 269 -5.72 -7.15 14.61
N GLU A 270 -4.63 -7.94 14.60
CA GLU A 270 -3.29 -7.34 14.68
C GLU A 270 -3.02 -6.53 13.41
N SER A 271 -2.17 -5.51 13.51
CA SER A 271 -1.83 -4.64 12.39
C SER A 271 -0.41 -4.85 11.89
N ILE A 272 -0.24 -4.90 10.58
CA ILE A 272 1.05 -4.89 9.88
C ILE A 272 1.26 -3.50 9.31
N LYS A 273 2.45 -2.94 9.52
CA LYS A 273 2.87 -1.68 8.93
C LYS A 273 3.67 -1.93 7.67
N ILE A 274 3.34 -1.22 6.60
CA ILE A 274 4.12 -1.26 5.36
C ILE A 274 4.52 0.16 5.02
N VAL A 275 5.82 0.42 4.96
CA VAL A 275 6.40 1.72 4.63
C VAL A 275 6.88 1.67 3.17
N LEU A 276 6.17 2.38 2.29
CA LEU A 276 6.51 2.49 0.87
C LEU A 276 7.33 3.76 0.66
N ASN A 277 8.64 3.57 0.42
CA ASN A 277 9.59 4.65 0.24
C ASN A 277 10.09 4.74 -1.20
N GLY A 278 10.41 5.94 -1.66
CA GLY A 278 10.97 6.21 -2.99
C GLY A 278 10.12 7.15 -3.83
N ARG A 279 10.33 7.13 -5.15
CA ARG A 279 9.54 7.88 -6.14
C ARG A 279 8.98 6.91 -7.16
N LEU A 280 7.74 7.12 -7.59
CA LEU A 280 7.10 6.32 -8.64
C LEU A 280 7.95 6.33 -9.91
N PRO A 281 8.48 5.17 -10.36
CA PRO A 281 9.22 5.09 -11.60
C PRO A 281 8.33 5.38 -12.81
N ARG A 282 8.95 5.75 -13.94
CA ARG A 282 8.22 5.98 -15.18
C ARG A 282 7.48 4.71 -15.61
N GLY A 283 6.19 4.84 -15.91
CA GLY A 283 5.33 3.73 -16.33
C GLY A 283 4.74 2.92 -15.19
N VAL A 284 5.09 3.22 -13.94
CA VAL A 284 4.57 2.56 -12.73
C VAL A 284 3.49 3.43 -12.10
N TYR A 285 2.39 2.78 -11.72
CA TYR A 285 1.23 3.38 -11.07
C TYR A 285 0.88 2.64 -9.79
N ALA A 286 -0.06 3.18 -9.01
CA ALA A 286 -0.51 2.56 -7.76
C ALA A 286 -0.96 1.10 -7.93
N LYS A 287 -1.54 0.73 -9.09
CA LYS A 287 -1.92 -0.64 -9.42
C LYS A 287 -0.70 -1.58 -9.45
N ASP A 288 0.43 -1.14 -9.99
CA ASP A 288 1.65 -1.96 -10.08
C ASP A 288 2.24 -2.21 -8.68
N ILE A 289 2.25 -1.19 -7.82
CA ILE A 289 2.65 -1.34 -6.41
C ILE A 289 1.70 -2.31 -5.69
N MET A 290 0.40 -2.11 -5.88
CA MET A 290 -0.65 -2.94 -5.30
C MET A 290 -0.46 -4.41 -5.69
N LEU A 291 -0.23 -4.72 -6.96
CA LEU A 291 0.05 -6.08 -7.44
C LEU A 291 1.36 -6.64 -6.85
N LYS A 292 2.42 -5.84 -6.79
CA LYS A 292 3.69 -6.28 -6.18
C LYS A 292 3.51 -6.63 -4.70
N LEU A 293 2.73 -5.84 -3.96
CA LEU A 293 2.40 -6.11 -2.57
C LEU A 293 1.59 -7.40 -2.40
N THR A 294 0.67 -7.71 -3.32
CA THR A 294 -0.03 -9.00 -3.32
C THR A 294 0.94 -10.16 -3.30
N ARG A 295 1.86 -10.17 -4.27
CA ARG A 295 2.85 -11.23 -4.43
C ARG A 295 3.72 -11.41 -3.21
N ASP A 296 4.19 -10.32 -2.64
CA ASP A 296 5.13 -10.37 -1.52
C ASP A 296 4.45 -10.76 -0.21
N LEU A 297 3.20 -10.33 0.01
CA LEU A 297 2.48 -10.55 1.26
C LEU A 297 1.70 -11.87 1.30
N GLU A 298 1.25 -12.41 0.16
CA GLU A 298 0.66 -13.76 0.09
C GLU A 298 1.63 -14.82 0.60
N ILE A 299 2.94 -14.62 0.42
CA ILE A 299 3.99 -15.49 0.92
C ILE A 299 4.09 -15.43 2.47
N ASP A 300 3.61 -14.34 3.08
CA ASP A 300 3.93 -13.94 4.45
C ASP A 300 2.75 -14.02 5.46
N GLY A 301 1.73 -14.87 5.27
CA GLY A 301 0.77 -15.21 6.34
C GLY A 301 0.03 -14.02 6.98
N ALA A 302 -0.32 -13.02 6.17
CA ALA A 302 -0.97 -11.78 6.60
C ALA A 302 -2.52 -11.88 6.67
N GLU A 303 -3.06 -13.09 6.70
CA GLU A 303 -4.49 -13.37 6.82
C GLU A 303 -5.11 -12.75 8.09
N TYR A 304 -6.30 -12.17 7.94
CA TYR A 304 -7.06 -11.49 9.00
C TYR A 304 -6.31 -10.31 9.67
N ARG A 305 -5.22 -9.81 9.07
CA ARG A 305 -4.51 -8.63 9.59
C ARG A 305 -5.08 -7.33 9.03
N ALA A 306 -4.93 -6.25 9.78
CA ALA A 306 -5.13 -4.90 9.27
C ALA A 306 -3.79 -4.39 8.72
N ILE A 307 -3.78 -3.87 7.49
CA ILE A 307 -2.58 -3.29 6.89
C ILE A 307 -2.65 -1.78 7.01
N GLU A 308 -1.58 -1.16 7.50
CA GLU A 308 -1.42 0.29 7.50
C GLU A 308 -0.26 0.71 6.59
N LEU A 309 -0.58 1.51 5.56
CA LEU A 309 0.32 1.92 4.49
C LEU A 309 0.89 3.31 4.78
N TYR A 310 2.19 3.38 5.01
CA TYR A 310 2.95 4.60 5.31
C TYR A 310 4.02 4.85 4.24
N GLY A 311 4.81 5.90 4.43
CA GLY A 311 5.97 6.22 3.61
C GLY A 311 5.72 7.36 2.63
N ASN A 312 6.80 7.94 2.10
CA ASN A 312 6.73 9.13 1.28
C ASN A 312 5.99 8.89 -0.05
N ALA A 313 6.02 7.66 -0.58
CA ALA A 313 5.28 7.31 -1.78
C ALA A 313 3.76 7.41 -1.55
N VAL A 314 3.24 6.89 -0.43
CA VAL A 314 1.82 6.98 -0.07
C VAL A 314 1.40 8.43 0.15
N SER A 315 2.22 9.22 0.83
CA SER A 315 1.96 10.66 1.06
C SER A 315 1.91 11.47 -0.25
N ALA A 316 2.63 11.04 -1.29
CA ALA A 316 2.63 11.70 -2.60
C ALA A 316 1.45 11.29 -3.50
N MET A 317 0.81 10.15 -3.24
CA MET A 317 -0.32 9.65 -4.03
C MET A 317 -1.56 10.52 -3.90
N SER A 318 -2.26 10.68 -5.03
CA SER A 318 -3.62 11.19 -5.11
C SER A 318 -4.62 10.27 -4.40
N ILE A 319 -5.85 10.76 -4.18
CA ILE A 319 -6.93 9.94 -3.63
C ILE A 319 -7.28 8.79 -4.58
N SER A 320 -7.25 9.04 -5.89
CA SER A 320 -7.48 8.02 -6.92
C SER A 320 -6.48 6.86 -6.77
N GLU A 321 -5.20 7.18 -6.61
CA GLU A 321 -4.13 6.19 -6.40
C GLU A 321 -4.24 5.46 -5.07
N ARG A 322 -4.60 6.16 -3.98
CA ARG A 322 -4.80 5.50 -2.67
C ARG A 322 -5.97 4.52 -2.68
N PHE A 323 -7.05 4.84 -3.38
CA PHE A 323 -8.16 3.90 -3.54
C PHE A 323 -7.74 2.66 -4.31
N THR A 324 -6.95 2.82 -5.38
CA THR A 324 -6.39 1.68 -6.11
C THR A 324 -5.50 0.84 -5.17
N LEU A 325 -4.57 1.48 -4.45
CA LEU A 325 -3.64 0.82 -3.55
C LEU A 325 -4.34 0.03 -2.43
N THR A 326 -5.46 0.55 -1.91
CA THR A 326 -6.19 -0.06 -0.79
C THR A 326 -7.28 -1.06 -1.22
N SER A 327 -7.69 -1.07 -2.49
CA SER A 327 -8.71 -1.99 -3.03
C SER A 327 -8.33 -3.49 -3.02
N LEU A 328 -7.05 -3.80 -2.77
CA LEU A 328 -6.48 -5.14 -2.83
C LEU A 328 -6.89 -6.09 -1.69
N SER A 329 -7.50 -5.58 -0.61
CA SER A 329 -7.44 -6.29 0.68
C SER A 329 -8.07 -7.68 0.68
N ALA A 330 -9.16 -7.89 -0.07
CA ALA A 330 -9.95 -9.10 0.05
C ALA A 330 -9.38 -10.27 -0.74
N ASP A 331 -8.62 -10.00 -1.81
CA ASP A 331 -8.03 -11.07 -2.61
C ASP A 331 -6.89 -11.79 -1.86
N ILE A 332 -6.26 -11.12 -0.87
CA ILE A 332 -5.15 -11.66 -0.05
C ILE A 332 -5.61 -12.08 1.36
N GLY A 333 -6.90 -11.92 1.68
CA GLY A 333 -7.44 -12.28 3.00
C GLY A 333 -7.13 -11.27 4.12
N PHE A 334 -6.74 -10.03 3.78
CA PHE A 334 -6.60 -8.96 4.77
C PHE A 334 -7.96 -8.54 5.32
N LYS A 335 -7.99 -8.22 6.62
CA LYS A 335 -9.22 -7.73 7.25
C LYS A 335 -9.55 -6.31 6.82
N SER A 336 -8.53 -5.46 6.67
CA SER A 336 -8.64 -4.10 6.18
C SER A 336 -7.28 -3.60 5.71
N VAL A 337 -7.25 -2.66 4.77
CA VAL A 337 -6.02 -1.97 4.32
C VAL A 337 -6.30 -0.49 4.40
N MET A 338 -5.45 0.30 5.05
CA MET A 338 -5.68 1.71 5.30
C MET A 338 -4.43 2.54 5.01
N ALA A 339 -4.62 3.69 4.37
CA ALA A 339 -3.65 4.78 4.36
C ALA A 339 -4.04 5.79 5.47
N PRO A 340 -3.10 6.27 6.29
CA PRO A 340 -3.39 7.28 7.31
C PRO A 340 -4.00 8.55 6.73
N PHE A 341 -4.82 9.21 7.55
CA PHE A 341 -5.35 10.53 7.23
C PHE A 341 -4.22 11.57 7.19
N ASP A 342 -4.18 12.36 6.11
CA ASP A 342 -3.21 13.43 5.91
C ASP A 342 -3.78 14.60 5.08
N ASP A 343 -2.91 15.52 4.67
CA ASP A 343 -3.30 16.73 3.93
C ASP A 343 -3.90 16.44 2.54
N VAL A 344 -3.59 15.31 1.92
CA VAL A 344 -4.22 14.91 0.64
C VAL A 344 -5.68 14.60 0.88
N VAL A 345 -5.97 13.76 1.89
CA VAL A 345 -7.35 13.39 2.29
C VAL A 345 -8.11 14.62 2.80
N ALA A 346 -7.46 15.46 3.62
CA ALA A 346 -8.08 16.67 4.15
C ALA A 346 -8.46 17.67 3.04
N ARG A 347 -7.61 17.85 2.03
CA ARG A 347 -7.92 18.72 0.87
C ARG A 347 -9.04 18.16 0.02
N TYR A 348 -9.04 16.86 -0.22
CA TYR A 348 -10.09 16.20 -0.98
C TYR A 348 -11.46 16.35 -0.31
N LEU A 349 -11.57 15.97 0.97
CA LEU A 349 -12.84 16.01 1.69
C LEU A 349 -13.39 17.43 1.83
N ARG A 350 -12.53 18.44 2.07
CA ARG A 350 -12.96 19.85 2.13
C ARG A 350 -13.68 20.35 0.87
N ARG A 351 -13.44 19.71 -0.29
CA ARG A 351 -14.09 20.08 -1.57
C ARG A 351 -15.47 19.46 -1.74
N ILE A 352 -15.75 18.34 -1.06
CA ILE A 352 -16.96 17.54 -1.30
C ILE A 352 -17.92 17.49 -0.12
N ILE A 353 -17.46 17.77 1.11
CA ILE A 353 -18.30 17.76 2.31
C ILE A 353 -18.13 19.02 3.16
N LYS A 354 -19.20 19.35 3.90
CA LYS A 354 -19.18 20.36 4.98
C LYS A 354 -19.22 19.73 6.38
N ALA A 355 -19.44 18.42 6.46
CA ALA A 355 -19.61 17.70 7.72
C ALA A 355 -18.29 17.63 8.51
N LYS A 356 -18.40 17.66 9.83
CA LYS A 356 -17.27 17.42 10.73
C LYS A 356 -16.99 15.91 10.83
N PHE A 357 -15.72 15.55 10.85
CA PHE A 357 -15.27 14.18 11.08
C PHE A 357 -14.06 14.17 12.02
N THR A 358 -13.78 13.02 12.62
CA THR A 358 -12.65 12.83 13.53
C THR A 358 -11.81 11.67 13.02
N PRO A 359 -10.69 11.97 12.33
CA PRO A 359 -9.76 10.95 11.89
C PRO A 359 -9.23 10.12 13.04
N ALA A 360 -8.91 8.86 12.76
CA ALA A 360 -8.09 8.03 13.63
C ALA A 360 -6.66 8.00 13.08
N THR A 361 -5.68 8.24 13.94
CA THR A 361 -4.25 8.14 13.63
C THR A 361 -3.61 7.20 14.64
N ALA A 362 -2.65 6.38 14.22
CA ALA A 362 -1.89 5.56 15.16
C ALA A 362 -1.19 6.44 16.21
N ASP A 363 -1.02 5.92 17.41
CA ASP A 363 -0.14 6.58 18.38
C ASP A 363 1.32 6.59 17.85
N PRO A 364 2.14 7.60 18.23
CA PRO A 364 3.57 7.55 17.98
C PRO A 364 4.17 6.26 18.55
N ASP A 365 5.20 5.68 17.93
CA ASP A 365 5.85 4.41 18.34
C ASP A 365 4.90 3.25 18.69
N THR A 366 3.74 3.16 18.04
CA THR A 366 2.88 1.97 18.10
C THR A 366 3.65 0.73 17.67
N VAL A 367 3.43 -0.38 18.38
CA VAL A 367 4.03 -1.67 18.06
C VAL A 367 3.11 -2.40 17.09
N TYR A 368 3.65 -2.73 15.92
CA TYR A 368 2.99 -3.54 14.91
C TYR A 368 3.41 -5.00 15.03
N CYS A 369 2.57 -5.95 14.61
CA CYS A 369 2.96 -7.36 14.66
C CYS A 369 4.06 -7.67 13.65
N ARG A 370 4.13 -6.91 12.55
CA ARG A 370 5.24 -6.87 11.58
C ARG A 370 5.35 -5.49 10.95
N GLU A 371 6.57 -5.14 10.54
CA GLU A 371 6.86 -3.94 9.76
C GLU A 371 7.66 -4.35 8.51
N HIS A 372 7.21 -3.87 7.34
CA HIS A 372 7.92 -4.02 6.08
C HIS A 372 8.31 -2.63 5.56
N GLU A 373 9.53 -2.49 5.08
CA GLU A 373 9.98 -1.29 4.37
C GLU A 373 10.31 -1.69 2.93
N ILE A 374 9.67 -1.02 1.97
CA ILE A 374 9.73 -1.36 0.56
C ILE A 374 10.16 -0.13 -0.22
N ASP A 375 11.28 -0.26 -0.93
CA ASP A 375 11.75 0.74 -1.88
C ASP A 375 11.09 0.52 -3.25
N ILE A 376 10.33 1.50 -3.72
CA ILE A 376 9.63 1.45 -5.02
C ILE A 376 10.44 2.05 -6.19
N ASN A 377 11.64 2.57 -5.96
CA ASN A 377 12.44 3.28 -6.99
C ASN A 377 12.80 2.41 -8.21
N PHE A 378 12.85 1.09 -8.04
CA PHE A 378 13.22 0.13 -9.08
C PHE A 378 12.06 -0.77 -9.51
N LEU A 379 10.83 -0.45 -9.09
CA LEU A 379 9.65 -1.18 -9.53
C LEU A 379 9.46 -0.99 -11.04
N THR A 380 9.07 -2.05 -11.73
CA THR A 380 8.66 -2.01 -13.14
C THR A 380 7.15 -2.22 -13.24
N PRO A 381 6.51 -1.91 -14.39
CA PRO A 381 5.09 -2.24 -14.60
C PRO A 381 4.82 -3.72 -14.29
N GLN A 382 3.69 -4.02 -13.67
CA GLN A 382 3.34 -5.38 -13.22
C GLN A 382 2.05 -5.86 -13.90
N ALA A 383 1.92 -7.18 -14.01
CA ALA A 383 0.69 -7.87 -14.38
C ALA A 383 0.38 -8.97 -13.39
N GLY A 384 -0.86 -9.02 -12.90
CA GLY A 384 -1.30 -10.02 -11.93
C GLY A 384 -2.38 -10.94 -12.49
N SER A 385 -2.13 -12.25 -12.45
CA SER A 385 -3.14 -13.28 -12.65
C SER A 385 -3.53 -13.88 -11.28
N LEU A 386 -4.29 -13.12 -10.48
CA LEU A 386 -4.58 -13.45 -9.07
C LEU A 386 -5.35 -14.78 -8.86
N PHE A 387 -5.94 -15.35 -9.92
CA PHE A 387 -6.61 -16.65 -9.89
C PHE A 387 -6.06 -17.62 -10.93
N GLY A 388 -4.98 -17.25 -11.61
CA GLY A 388 -4.26 -18.11 -12.54
C GLY A 388 -2.99 -18.68 -11.90
N ASN A 389 -2.34 -19.61 -12.59
CA ASN A 389 -1.15 -20.29 -12.06
C ASN A 389 0.11 -19.39 -12.02
N GLU A 390 0.10 -18.25 -12.74
CA GLU A 390 1.29 -17.42 -12.96
C GLU A 390 1.54 -16.36 -11.86
N GLY A 391 0.54 -16.07 -11.01
CA GLY A 391 0.68 -15.05 -9.96
C GLY A 391 0.92 -13.64 -10.53
N VAL A 392 1.77 -12.85 -9.88
CA VAL A 392 2.14 -11.49 -10.34
C VAL A 392 3.53 -11.47 -10.94
N LEU A 393 3.65 -10.96 -12.16
CA LEU A 393 4.89 -10.92 -12.94
C LEU A 393 5.20 -9.48 -13.41
N PRO A 394 6.48 -9.11 -13.51
CA PRO A 394 6.90 -7.94 -14.28
C PRO A 394 6.41 -8.04 -15.73
N ILE A 395 6.04 -6.91 -16.34
CA ILE A 395 5.55 -6.90 -17.73
C ILE A 395 6.58 -7.46 -18.70
N GLU A 396 7.87 -7.27 -18.42
CA GLU A 396 8.97 -7.78 -19.26
C GLU A 396 8.95 -9.30 -19.43
N GLU A 397 8.38 -10.06 -18.49
CA GLU A 397 8.35 -11.53 -18.54
C GLU A 397 7.22 -12.09 -19.41
N ILE A 398 6.18 -11.29 -19.66
CA ILE A 398 4.96 -11.72 -20.38
C ILE A 398 4.66 -10.86 -21.61
N GLU A 399 5.56 -9.93 -21.94
CA GLU A 399 5.44 -9.06 -23.10
C GLU A 399 5.31 -9.88 -24.40
N GLY A 400 4.44 -9.42 -25.31
CA GLY A 400 4.19 -10.06 -26.60
C GLY A 400 3.14 -11.18 -26.57
N LYS A 401 2.62 -11.58 -25.40
CA LYS A 401 1.44 -12.46 -25.33
C LYS A 401 0.24 -11.75 -25.99
N ARG A 402 -0.37 -12.35 -27.02
CA ARG A 402 -1.56 -11.80 -27.71
C ARG A 402 -2.72 -11.61 -26.72
N VAL A 403 -3.50 -10.55 -26.91
CA VAL A 403 -4.66 -10.22 -26.07
C VAL A 403 -5.85 -9.90 -26.97
N GLU A 404 -6.99 -10.53 -26.73
CA GLU A 404 -8.22 -10.34 -27.51
C GLU A 404 -9.12 -9.25 -26.90
N GLN A 405 -8.96 -8.96 -25.61
CA GLN A 405 -9.77 -7.97 -24.90
C GLN A 405 -8.97 -7.14 -23.90
N VAL A 406 -9.18 -5.83 -23.94
CA VAL A 406 -8.71 -4.88 -22.93
C VAL A 406 -9.91 -4.24 -22.24
N VAL A 407 -9.92 -4.21 -20.91
CA VAL A 407 -10.91 -3.51 -20.10
C VAL A 407 -10.21 -2.41 -19.31
N LEU A 408 -10.59 -1.16 -19.60
CA LEU A 408 -10.15 0.03 -18.88
C LEU A 408 -11.33 0.58 -18.07
N GLY A 409 -11.20 0.66 -16.75
CA GLY A 409 -12.25 1.17 -15.88
C GLY A 409 -12.52 0.32 -14.65
N CYS A 410 -13.71 0.52 -14.06
CA CYS A 410 -14.23 -0.13 -12.85
C CYS A 410 -13.78 0.49 -11.50
N CYS A 411 -13.98 -0.21 -10.38
CA CYS A 411 -13.79 0.24 -9.00
C CYS A 411 -12.35 0.64 -8.68
N SER A 412 -11.37 -0.05 -9.26
CA SER A 412 -9.95 0.20 -9.02
C SER A 412 -9.37 1.31 -9.89
N ASN A 413 -9.80 1.46 -11.15
CA ASN A 413 -9.17 2.37 -12.11
C ASN A 413 -10.16 2.92 -13.18
N GLY A 414 -11.31 3.42 -12.74
CA GLY A 414 -12.30 4.08 -13.58
C GLY A 414 -12.51 5.55 -13.24
N ARG A 415 -11.57 6.19 -12.54
CA ARG A 415 -11.67 7.59 -12.12
C ARG A 415 -11.21 8.53 -13.23
N ILE A 416 -11.49 9.82 -13.08
CA ILE A 416 -11.21 10.79 -14.14
C ILE A 416 -9.72 10.85 -14.51
N ASP A 417 -8.82 10.70 -13.54
CA ASP A 417 -7.37 10.70 -13.77
C ASP A 417 -6.92 9.49 -14.61
N ASP A 418 -7.53 8.30 -14.39
CA ASP A 418 -7.27 7.09 -15.16
C ASP A 418 -7.71 7.29 -16.63
N LEU A 419 -8.90 7.88 -16.83
CA LEU A 419 -9.44 8.17 -18.16
C LEU A 419 -8.63 9.25 -18.87
N GLU A 420 -8.17 10.27 -18.16
CA GLU A 420 -7.31 11.31 -18.72
C GLU A 420 -5.98 10.75 -19.22
N LEU A 421 -5.34 9.88 -18.42
CA LEU A 421 -4.12 9.18 -18.80
C LEU A 421 -4.33 8.37 -20.08
N ALA A 422 -5.39 7.56 -20.12
CA ALA A 422 -5.70 6.75 -21.28
C ALA A 422 -6.00 7.59 -22.53
N ALA A 423 -6.80 8.66 -22.39
CA ALA A 423 -7.12 9.54 -23.50
C ALA A 423 -5.87 10.26 -24.05
N LYS A 424 -4.92 10.65 -23.19
CA LYS A 424 -3.64 11.23 -23.63
C LYS A 424 -2.81 10.25 -24.44
N MET A 425 -2.76 8.98 -24.02
CA MET A 425 -2.01 7.94 -24.71
C MET A 425 -2.65 7.53 -26.05
N LEU A 426 -3.98 7.50 -26.12
CA LEU A 426 -4.74 7.12 -27.32
C LEU A 426 -4.90 8.26 -28.35
N ARG A 427 -4.72 9.52 -27.96
CA ARG A 427 -4.96 10.67 -28.85
C ARG A 427 -4.21 10.55 -30.19
N GLY A 428 -4.97 10.49 -31.29
CA GLY A 428 -4.45 10.39 -32.64
C GLY A 428 -3.90 9.00 -33.01
N ARG A 429 -4.23 7.98 -32.22
CA ARG A 429 -3.85 6.58 -32.44
C ARG A 429 -5.13 5.72 -32.47
N HIS A 430 -5.00 4.52 -33.03
CA HIS A 430 -6.08 3.53 -33.03
C HIS A 430 -5.60 2.28 -32.29
N ILE A 431 -6.53 1.62 -31.60
CA ILE A 431 -6.28 0.30 -31.02
C ILE A 431 -6.03 -0.72 -32.14
N SER A 432 -5.37 -1.83 -31.81
CA SER A 432 -5.15 -2.93 -32.75
C SER A 432 -6.50 -3.50 -33.24
N HIS A 433 -6.57 -3.83 -34.54
CA HIS A 433 -7.77 -4.39 -35.18
C HIS A 433 -8.14 -5.78 -34.64
N ASP A 434 -7.19 -6.46 -34.02
CA ASP A 434 -7.30 -7.84 -33.54
C ASP A 434 -7.85 -7.95 -32.11
N LEU A 435 -8.16 -6.81 -31.45
CA LEU A 435 -8.70 -6.80 -30.10
C LEU A 435 -9.83 -5.79 -29.92
N ARG A 436 -10.58 -5.95 -28.84
CA ARG A 436 -11.59 -5.00 -28.37
C ARG A 436 -11.13 -4.30 -27.10
N MET A 437 -11.23 -2.98 -27.07
CA MET A 437 -11.00 -2.20 -25.86
C MET A 437 -12.31 -1.64 -25.32
N LEU A 438 -12.66 -2.00 -24.09
CA LEU A 438 -13.88 -1.59 -23.38
C LEU A 438 -13.53 -0.56 -22.31
N VAL A 439 -14.20 0.59 -22.32
CA VAL A 439 -13.96 1.69 -21.38
C VAL A 439 -15.16 1.89 -20.47
N ILE A 440 -14.96 1.78 -19.16
CA ILE A 440 -16.03 1.79 -18.14
C ILE A 440 -15.74 2.86 -17.09
N PRO A 441 -16.33 4.07 -17.21
CA PRO A 441 -16.19 5.10 -16.19
C PRO A 441 -16.76 4.64 -14.84
N GLY A 442 -16.15 5.06 -13.74
CA GLY A 442 -16.51 4.59 -12.40
C GLY A 442 -17.88 5.09 -11.89
N SER A 443 -18.36 6.21 -12.40
CA SER A 443 -19.68 6.77 -12.08
C SER A 443 -20.23 7.63 -13.21
N ARG A 444 -21.52 7.97 -13.13
CA ARG A 444 -22.18 8.94 -14.01
C ARG A 444 -21.50 10.30 -13.96
N LYS A 445 -21.04 10.71 -12.78
CA LYS A 445 -20.30 11.97 -12.61
C LYS A 445 -18.99 11.93 -13.37
N VAL A 446 -18.21 10.85 -13.25
CA VAL A 446 -16.96 10.66 -14.00
C VAL A 446 -17.22 10.61 -15.51
N LEU A 447 -18.27 9.91 -15.95
CA LEU A 447 -18.65 9.87 -17.37
C LEU A 447 -18.98 11.26 -17.90
N SER A 448 -19.78 12.06 -17.17
CA SER A 448 -20.11 13.43 -17.55
C SER A 448 -18.86 14.31 -17.66
N GLU A 449 -17.96 14.23 -16.68
CA GLU A 449 -16.71 14.98 -16.70
C GLU A 449 -15.79 14.56 -17.86
N ALA A 450 -15.72 13.26 -18.16
CA ALA A 450 -14.96 12.73 -19.29
C ALA A 450 -15.55 13.14 -20.65
N LEU A 451 -16.88 13.29 -20.75
CA LEU A 451 -17.55 13.85 -21.93
C LEU A 451 -17.17 15.32 -22.13
N GLU A 452 -17.28 16.14 -21.08
CA GLU A 452 -16.94 17.57 -21.09
C GLU A 452 -15.47 17.81 -21.48
N LYS A 453 -14.55 16.97 -21.00
CA LYS A 453 -13.12 17.04 -21.32
C LYS A 453 -12.75 16.44 -22.68
N GLY A 454 -13.69 15.85 -23.41
CA GLY A 454 -13.46 15.22 -24.72
C GLY A 454 -12.72 13.87 -24.67
N PHE A 455 -12.61 13.23 -23.50
CA PHE A 455 -11.96 11.93 -23.36
C PHE A 455 -12.79 10.83 -24.01
N ILE A 456 -14.12 10.86 -23.82
CA ILE A 456 -15.03 9.90 -24.45
C ILE A 456 -14.94 9.97 -25.98
N ARG A 457 -14.85 11.18 -26.54
CA ARG A 457 -14.65 11.36 -27.99
C ARG A 457 -13.35 10.72 -28.45
N THR A 458 -12.26 10.94 -27.70
CA THR A 458 -10.96 10.33 -27.98
C THR A 458 -11.04 8.80 -27.99
N PHE A 459 -11.74 8.19 -27.03
CA PHE A 459 -11.91 6.73 -26.99
C PHE A 459 -12.67 6.19 -28.21
N ILE A 460 -13.78 6.84 -28.59
CA ILE A 460 -14.57 6.45 -29.76
C ILE A 460 -13.73 6.59 -31.03
N ASP A 461 -13.04 7.72 -31.21
CA ASP A 461 -12.19 7.96 -32.38
C ASP A 461 -11.03 6.94 -32.47
N SER A 462 -10.54 6.45 -31.34
CA SER A 462 -9.46 5.44 -31.28
C SER A 462 -9.97 4.01 -31.49
N GLY A 463 -11.28 3.79 -31.66
CA GLY A 463 -11.89 2.47 -31.87
C GLY A 463 -12.34 1.75 -30.61
N CYS A 464 -12.34 2.41 -29.44
CA CYS A 464 -12.78 1.80 -28.18
C CYS A 464 -14.31 1.81 -28.04
N MET A 465 -14.85 0.84 -27.30
CA MET A 465 -16.26 0.81 -26.90
C MET A 465 -16.42 1.39 -25.50
N VAL A 466 -17.25 2.43 -25.35
CA VAL A 466 -17.55 3.03 -24.05
C VAL A 466 -18.84 2.41 -23.49
N LEU A 467 -18.77 1.89 -22.27
CA LEU A 467 -19.89 1.25 -21.57
C LEU A 467 -20.43 2.13 -20.44
N ASN A 468 -21.61 1.76 -19.94
CA ASN A 468 -22.26 2.46 -18.84
C ASN A 468 -21.50 2.28 -17.51
N PRO A 469 -21.52 3.28 -16.61
CA PRO A 469 -20.91 3.16 -15.29
C PRO A 469 -21.60 2.10 -14.42
N SER A 470 -20.99 0.93 -14.31
CA SER A 470 -21.55 -0.25 -13.66
C SER A 470 -20.45 -1.27 -13.31
N CYS A 471 -20.59 -1.95 -12.18
CA CYS A 471 -19.73 -3.09 -11.82
C CYS A 471 -20.12 -4.35 -12.63
N GLY A 472 -21.40 -4.49 -13.00
CA GLY A 472 -21.87 -5.59 -13.86
C GLY A 472 -21.21 -5.59 -15.23
N SER A 473 -20.94 -4.40 -15.77
CA SER A 473 -20.15 -4.24 -17.00
C SER A 473 -18.68 -4.62 -16.85
N CYS A 474 -18.20 -4.96 -15.66
CA CYS A 474 -16.84 -5.41 -15.39
C CYS A 474 -16.74 -6.91 -15.13
N ILE A 475 -17.67 -7.47 -14.34
CA ILE A 475 -17.59 -8.90 -13.97
C ILE A 475 -18.08 -9.77 -15.14
N ASP A 476 -19.21 -9.40 -15.75
CA ASP A 476 -19.80 -10.21 -16.83
C ASP A 476 -19.11 -10.00 -18.17
N VAL A 477 -18.25 -8.99 -18.28
CA VAL A 477 -17.71 -8.55 -19.57
C VAL A 477 -16.76 -9.55 -20.18
N HIS A 478 -16.07 -10.30 -19.34
CA HIS A 478 -15.21 -11.39 -19.78
C HIS A 478 -16.07 -12.55 -20.30
N ASP A 479 -17.09 -12.95 -19.54
CA ASP A 479 -18.02 -14.03 -19.92
C ASP A 479 -18.88 -13.72 -21.16
N ARG A 480 -19.01 -12.45 -21.55
CA ARG A 480 -19.83 -12.03 -22.70
C ARG A 480 -19.10 -12.07 -24.03
N TYR A 481 -17.79 -11.84 -23.99
CA TYR A 481 -17.04 -11.62 -25.22
C TYR A 481 -15.87 -12.60 -25.39
N LEU A 482 -15.35 -13.19 -24.31
CA LEU A 482 -14.24 -14.12 -24.41
C LEU A 482 -14.70 -15.55 -24.70
N GLU A 483 -13.96 -16.22 -25.57
CA GLU A 483 -14.05 -17.66 -25.79
C GLU A 483 -12.89 -18.42 -25.12
N SER A 484 -13.01 -19.74 -24.97
CA SER A 484 -11.96 -20.56 -24.33
C SER A 484 -10.61 -20.40 -25.04
N GLY A 485 -9.54 -20.17 -24.27
CA GLY A 485 -8.20 -19.92 -24.79
C GLY A 485 -7.89 -18.46 -25.13
N GLU A 486 -8.89 -17.55 -25.06
CA GLU A 486 -8.65 -16.12 -25.22
C GLU A 486 -8.07 -15.49 -23.94
N ARG A 487 -7.31 -14.42 -24.14
CA ARG A 487 -6.65 -13.60 -23.12
C ARG A 487 -7.31 -12.25 -23.00
N ALA A 488 -7.37 -11.78 -21.76
CA ALA A 488 -7.78 -10.42 -21.48
C ALA A 488 -6.83 -9.70 -20.52
N VAL A 489 -6.76 -8.40 -20.71
CA VAL A 489 -6.10 -7.47 -19.79
C VAL A 489 -7.16 -6.55 -19.20
N THR A 490 -7.14 -6.35 -17.89
CA THR A 490 -8.13 -5.54 -17.18
C THR A 490 -7.51 -4.64 -16.13
N THR A 491 -8.04 -3.43 -15.99
CA THR A 491 -7.68 -2.56 -14.87
C THR A 491 -8.59 -2.76 -13.65
N ALA A 492 -9.55 -3.67 -13.74
CA ALA A 492 -10.49 -3.95 -12.67
C ALA A 492 -9.83 -4.53 -11.42
N GLY A 493 -10.50 -4.37 -10.28
CA GLY A 493 -10.07 -4.93 -8.99
C GLY A 493 -10.22 -6.45 -8.90
N CYS A 494 -11.12 -7.03 -9.70
CA CYS A 494 -11.37 -8.46 -9.75
C CYS A 494 -11.11 -9.00 -11.16
N ALA A 495 -10.28 -10.02 -11.28
CA ALA A 495 -10.02 -10.76 -12.53
C ALA A 495 -10.70 -12.13 -12.51
N ARG A 496 -12.01 -12.17 -12.24
CA ARG A 496 -12.81 -13.39 -12.29
C ARG A 496 -13.77 -13.33 -13.47
N ALA A 497 -13.81 -14.40 -14.25
CA ALA A 497 -14.99 -14.76 -15.04
C ALA A 497 -15.92 -15.58 -14.13
N GLN A 498 -17.22 -15.25 -14.03
CA GLN A 498 -18.15 -16.01 -13.19
C GLN A 498 -18.30 -17.45 -13.69
N ASN A 499 -18.09 -17.67 -15.00
CA ASN A 499 -18.14 -18.98 -15.64
C ASN A 499 -16.74 -19.56 -15.95
N ALA A 500 -15.68 -19.06 -15.30
CA ALA A 500 -14.30 -19.54 -15.47
C ALA A 500 -14.13 -21.03 -15.16
N GLY A 501 -15.06 -21.64 -14.42
CA GLY A 501 -15.07 -23.08 -14.17
C GLY A 501 -15.14 -23.96 -15.44
N ASN A 502 -15.46 -23.38 -16.61
CA ASN A 502 -15.57 -24.12 -17.89
C ASN A 502 -14.69 -23.57 -19.03
N HIS A 503 -13.86 -22.54 -18.82
CA HIS A 503 -13.11 -21.90 -19.91
C HIS A 503 -11.67 -21.62 -19.49
N ASN A 504 -10.71 -22.08 -20.31
CA ASN A 504 -9.28 -21.87 -20.13
C ASN A 504 -8.91 -20.40 -20.48
N LEU A 505 -9.44 -19.45 -19.72
CA LEU A 505 -9.25 -18.01 -19.91
C LEU A 505 -8.04 -17.52 -19.11
N GLU A 506 -7.22 -16.68 -19.74
CA GLU A 506 -6.06 -16.06 -19.10
C GLU A 506 -6.34 -14.55 -18.94
N ILE A 507 -6.63 -14.12 -17.71
CA ILE A 507 -6.95 -12.72 -17.40
C ILE A 507 -5.84 -12.11 -16.55
N TYR A 508 -5.29 -10.98 -17.00
CA TYR A 508 -4.25 -10.23 -16.31
C TYR A 508 -4.76 -8.88 -15.84
N GLN A 509 -4.54 -8.58 -14.56
CA GLN A 509 -4.74 -7.26 -13.99
C GLN A 509 -3.51 -6.38 -14.24
N VAL A 510 -3.72 -5.16 -14.73
CA VAL A 510 -2.62 -4.22 -15.01
C VAL A 510 -3.04 -2.78 -14.72
N SER A 511 -2.08 -1.85 -14.71
CA SER A 511 -2.35 -0.42 -14.63
C SER A 511 -3.03 0.13 -15.90
N PRO A 512 -3.74 1.27 -15.83
CA PRO A 512 -4.35 1.90 -17.01
C PRO A 512 -3.38 2.16 -18.15
N ALA A 513 -2.14 2.55 -17.86
CA ALA A 513 -1.15 2.77 -18.89
C ALA A 513 -0.78 1.47 -19.62
N THR A 514 -0.53 0.39 -18.87
CA THR A 514 -0.22 -0.93 -19.44
C THR A 514 -1.39 -1.46 -20.27
N ALA A 515 -2.64 -1.27 -19.80
CA ALA A 515 -3.83 -1.64 -20.56
C ALA A 515 -3.90 -0.90 -21.90
N VAL A 516 -3.64 0.41 -21.91
CA VAL A 516 -3.67 1.22 -23.14
C VAL A 516 -2.52 0.85 -24.09
N ALA A 517 -1.31 0.63 -23.57
CA ALA A 517 -0.18 0.17 -24.37
C ALA A 517 -0.47 -1.19 -25.02
N THR A 518 -1.07 -2.11 -24.26
CA THR A 518 -1.52 -3.41 -24.76
C THR A 518 -2.58 -3.26 -25.85
N ALA A 519 -3.54 -2.34 -25.67
CA ALA A 519 -4.59 -2.08 -26.66
C ALA A 519 -4.03 -1.54 -27.99
N LEU A 520 -2.97 -0.74 -27.93
CA LEU A 520 -2.29 -0.20 -29.11
C LEU A 520 -1.48 -1.28 -29.86
N GLU A 521 -0.86 -2.22 -29.13
CA GLU A 521 0.05 -3.22 -29.72
C GLU A 521 -0.65 -4.53 -30.12
N GLY A 522 -1.85 -4.83 -29.60
CA GLY A 522 -2.50 -6.13 -29.83
C GLY A 522 -1.99 -7.27 -28.94
N SER A 523 -1.01 -6.99 -28.10
CA SER A 523 -0.35 -7.95 -27.20
C SER A 523 0.11 -7.22 -25.94
N ILE A 524 0.34 -7.96 -24.84
CA ILE A 524 0.80 -7.37 -23.57
C ILE A 524 2.06 -6.55 -23.84
N ALA A 525 2.05 -5.28 -23.47
CA ALA A 525 3.09 -4.33 -23.83
C ALA A 525 3.48 -3.40 -22.68
N ASP A 526 4.75 -3.01 -22.69
CA ASP A 526 5.30 -2.05 -21.73
C ASP A 526 4.80 -0.61 -21.99
N PRO A 527 4.14 0.05 -21.01
CA PRO A 527 3.63 1.41 -21.17
C PRO A 527 4.72 2.48 -21.32
N ARG A 528 5.97 2.21 -20.93
CA ARG A 528 7.06 3.19 -20.99
C ARG A 528 7.35 3.67 -22.42
N ARG A 529 6.99 2.89 -23.44
CA ARG A 529 7.07 3.25 -24.87
C ARG A 529 6.12 4.39 -25.27
N TYR A 530 5.04 4.57 -24.51
CA TYR A 530 3.91 5.44 -24.87
C TYR A 530 3.77 6.68 -23.97
N ILE A 531 4.38 6.65 -22.79
CA ILE A 531 4.40 7.76 -21.84
C ILE A 531 5.64 8.62 -22.15
N LYS A 532 5.50 9.94 -22.27
CA LYS A 532 6.62 10.86 -22.49
C LYS A 532 7.30 11.27 -21.19
#